data_AF-A0A258AZ09-F1
#
_entry.id   AF-A0A258AZ09-F1
#
_cell.length_a   1.000
_cell.length_b   1.000
_cell.length_c   1.000
_cell.angle_alpha   90.00
_cell.angle_beta   90.00
_cell.angle_gamma   90.00
#
_symmetry.space_group_name_H-M   'P 1'
#
loop_
_entity.id
_entity.type
_entity.pdbx_description
1 polymer ?
#
loop_
_entity_poly.entity_id
_entity_poly.type
_entity_poly.pdbx_seq_one_letter_code
_entity_poly.pdbx_strand_id
1 'polypeptide(L)'
;MLQFAQEAALYNNTPASWTNTNLVVNSGATAAFNVGGTGEFTASDIATIQPLGTGTGGFKNGSVIGLDTSNAAGRSFTYSTAIADTNGGANVVGVTKLGANTLVLTGANSYSGPTKVTAGTLQVGDGTSGALNGTTLNGAGTVTVVQAGSTILNSPVLAGGSDGTSGVGVIAGSTIIGDVASTANAGVIAPGAGNTGLSNLTLSFTAAGTALTVASGSQMQLSITTPTTLADSGILSALDAGTYTDAFTYITNNAPSWTTGAPASAGNHDFVSLSNGTLSLGTRLDGTLGNGTVSIIDNGYLTGAQTGDVFNLLDWQGVMGGTFVTTGFTQGGVLGDIDLPLLTSGLFWDTSAFASSGVLIVVPEPSRVLLLMLGLLSLLGLRRRRRQGEL
;
A
#
# COMPACT_ATOMS: atom_id res chain seq x y z
N MET A 1 -13.50 -12.76 19.83
CA MET A 1 -12.16 -13.30 20.14
C MET A 1 -12.20 -13.89 21.54
N LEU A 2 -11.64 -15.08 21.74
CA LEU A 2 -11.38 -15.67 23.06
C LEU A 2 -9.86 -15.73 23.25
N GLN A 3 -9.35 -15.27 24.40
CA GLN A 3 -7.92 -15.17 24.67
C GLN A 3 -7.52 -16.03 25.87
N PHE A 4 -6.49 -16.85 25.68
CA PHE A 4 -5.89 -17.70 26.71
C PHE A 4 -4.58 -17.04 27.18
N ALA A 5 -4.60 -16.51 28.41
CA ALA A 5 -3.45 -15.78 28.94
C ALA A 5 -2.31 -16.68 29.42
N GLN A 6 -2.60 -17.91 29.81
CA GLN A 6 -1.64 -18.86 30.40
C GLN A 6 -1.95 -20.27 29.90
N GLU A 7 -0.94 -21.15 29.84
CA GLU A 7 -1.12 -22.55 29.38
C GLU A 7 -2.20 -23.29 30.18
N ALA A 8 -2.26 -23.03 31.49
CA ALA A 8 -3.26 -23.62 32.39
C ALA A 8 -4.71 -23.27 32.01
N ALA A 9 -4.93 -22.17 31.29
CA ALA A 9 -6.26 -21.78 30.83
C ALA A 9 -6.81 -22.70 29.72
N LEU A 10 -5.94 -23.44 29.02
CA LEU A 10 -6.33 -24.39 28.00
C LEU A 10 -6.21 -25.82 28.54
N TYR A 11 -7.32 -26.35 29.06
CA TYR A 11 -7.41 -27.70 29.60
C TYR A 11 -6.34 -27.99 30.67
N ASN A 12 -6.11 -27.04 31.58
CA ASN A 12 -5.14 -27.18 32.69
C ASN A 12 -3.73 -27.56 32.21
N ASN A 13 -3.30 -27.05 31.06
CA ASN A 13 -2.01 -27.40 30.44
C ASN A 13 -1.85 -28.92 30.23
N THR A 14 -2.88 -29.56 29.67
CA THR A 14 -2.85 -30.98 29.32
C THR A 14 -2.81 -31.13 27.79
N PRO A 15 -1.62 -31.26 27.15
CA PRO A 15 -1.51 -31.29 25.69
C PRO A 15 -2.33 -32.38 25.01
N ALA A 16 -2.51 -33.54 25.66
CA ALA A 16 -3.37 -34.61 25.14
C ALA A 16 -4.85 -34.20 24.98
N SER A 17 -5.27 -33.11 25.64
CA SER A 17 -6.61 -32.54 25.52
C SER A 17 -6.70 -31.43 24.48
N TRP A 18 -5.58 -30.96 23.91
CA TRP A 18 -5.56 -29.97 22.84
C TRP A 18 -5.83 -30.65 21.50
N THR A 19 -7.09 -31.03 21.30
CA THR A 19 -7.55 -31.77 20.12
C THR A 19 -8.53 -30.93 19.31
N ASN A 20 -8.75 -31.31 18.05
CA ASN A 20 -9.74 -30.67 17.18
C ASN A 20 -11.19 -30.76 17.72
N THR A 21 -11.52 -31.76 18.55
CA THR A 21 -12.84 -31.85 19.19
C THR A 21 -12.99 -30.86 20.33
N ASN A 22 -11.91 -30.66 21.09
CA ASN A 22 -11.91 -29.87 22.32
C ASN A 22 -11.72 -28.38 22.05
N LEU A 23 -10.89 -28.02 21.07
CA LEU A 23 -10.72 -26.65 20.62
C LEU A 23 -11.40 -26.49 19.26
N VAL A 24 -12.55 -25.81 19.22
CA VAL A 24 -13.27 -25.50 17.97
C VAL A 24 -13.32 -24.00 17.76
N VAL A 25 -12.65 -23.53 16.72
CA VAL A 25 -12.63 -22.12 16.31
C VAL A 25 -13.46 -22.00 15.04
N ASN A 26 -14.66 -21.44 15.17
CA ASN A 26 -15.59 -21.27 14.05
C ASN A 26 -15.13 -20.19 13.07
N SER A 27 -15.74 -20.15 11.89
CA SER A 27 -15.50 -19.12 10.89
C SER A 27 -15.73 -17.72 11.48
N GLY A 28 -14.82 -16.78 11.21
CA GLY A 28 -14.81 -15.43 11.76
C GLY A 28 -14.40 -15.34 13.24
N ALA A 29 -14.21 -16.46 13.94
CA ALA A 29 -13.77 -16.46 15.33
C ALA A 29 -12.23 -16.48 15.43
N THR A 30 -11.73 -15.90 16.52
CA THR A 30 -10.31 -15.88 16.86
C THR A 30 -10.08 -16.59 18.20
N ALA A 31 -9.18 -17.57 18.21
CA ALA A 31 -8.56 -18.08 19.43
C ALA A 31 -7.18 -17.45 19.56
N ALA A 32 -6.99 -16.63 20.60
CA ALA A 32 -5.76 -15.90 20.86
C ALA A 32 -5.00 -16.53 22.05
N PHE A 33 -3.68 -16.54 21.97
CA PHE A 33 -2.79 -17.09 22.98
C PHE A 33 -1.75 -16.05 23.35
N ASN A 34 -1.58 -15.78 24.64
CA ASN A 34 -0.40 -15.06 25.07
C ASN A 34 0.83 -15.94 24.89
N VAL A 35 1.94 -15.34 24.45
CA VAL A 35 3.14 -16.08 24.10
C VAL A 35 4.41 -15.40 24.63
N GLY A 36 5.37 -16.25 25.04
CA GLY A 36 6.72 -15.84 25.41
C GLY A 36 6.89 -15.23 26.81
N GLY A 37 5.81 -14.97 27.54
CA GLY A 37 5.85 -14.63 28.96
C GLY A 37 5.94 -15.85 29.88
N THR A 38 6.13 -15.63 31.17
CA THR A 38 6.19 -16.71 32.16
C THR A 38 4.82 -17.40 32.30
N GLY A 39 4.79 -18.72 32.10
CA GLY A 39 3.58 -19.57 32.15
C GLY A 39 2.63 -19.38 30.96
N GLU A 40 3.02 -18.57 29.99
CA GLU A 40 2.31 -18.36 28.73
C GLU A 40 2.73 -19.41 27.69
N PHE A 41 1.99 -19.49 26.59
CA PHE A 41 2.22 -20.51 25.57
C PHE A 41 3.60 -20.35 24.91
N THR A 42 4.32 -21.46 24.79
CA THR A 42 5.60 -21.53 24.09
C THR A 42 5.41 -21.74 22.58
N ALA A 43 6.50 -21.61 21.82
CA ALA A 43 6.48 -21.96 20.40
C ALA A 43 6.10 -23.44 20.16
N SER A 44 6.46 -24.34 21.06
CA SER A 44 6.11 -25.76 20.96
C SER A 44 4.61 -26.00 21.18
N ASP A 45 3.98 -25.22 22.05
CA ASP A 45 2.53 -25.33 22.28
C ASP A 45 1.76 -24.82 21.08
N ILE A 46 2.15 -23.67 20.52
CA ILE A 46 1.55 -23.14 19.30
C ILE A 46 1.74 -24.13 18.13
N ALA A 47 2.89 -24.78 18.02
CA ALA A 47 3.12 -25.82 17.00
C ALA A 47 2.23 -27.06 17.17
N THR A 48 1.75 -27.32 18.39
CA THR A 48 0.78 -28.39 18.67
C THR A 48 -0.65 -27.94 18.36
N ILE A 49 -0.98 -26.68 18.66
CA ILE A 49 -2.33 -26.12 18.58
C ILE A 49 -2.70 -25.67 17.15
N GLN A 50 -1.81 -24.95 16.47
CA GLN A 50 -2.07 -24.34 15.16
C GLN A 50 -2.53 -25.34 14.09
N PRO A 51 -1.94 -26.56 13.98
CA PRO A 51 -2.33 -27.52 12.95
C PRO A 51 -3.69 -28.21 13.22
N LEU A 52 -4.29 -28.01 14.39
CA LEU A 52 -5.57 -28.65 14.73
C LEU A 52 -6.67 -28.12 13.81
N GLY A 53 -7.11 -28.93 12.84
CA GLY A 53 -8.25 -28.58 12.01
C GLY A 53 -8.79 -29.75 11.19
N THR A 54 -10.10 -29.88 11.22
CA THR A 54 -10.89 -30.82 10.40
C THR A 54 -12.11 -30.08 9.84
N GLY A 55 -12.98 -30.77 9.10
CA GLY A 55 -14.25 -30.17 8.66
C GLY A 55 -15.18 -29.77 9.82
N THR A 56 -15.04 -30.38 11.00
CA THR A 56 -15.98 -30.22 12.12
C THR A 56 -15.34 -29.62 13.38
N GLY A 57 -14.01 -29.63 13.51
CA GLY A 57 -13.31 -29.21 14.73
C GLY A 57 -11.95 -28.55 14.45
N GLY A 58 -11.30 -28.04 15.49
CA GLY A 58 -10.07 -27.26 15.37
C GLY A 58 -10.31 -25.86 14.82
N PHE A 59 -9.29 -25.29 14.20
CA PHE A 59 -9.36 -24.12 13.33
C PHE A 59 -10.10 -24.48 12.04
N LYS A 60 -11.37 -24.06 11.95
CA LYS A 60 -12.23 -24.27 10.77
C LYS A 60 -11.97 -23.22 9.69
N ASN A 61 -12.53 -23.43 8.51
CA ASN A 61 -12.41 -22.47 7.40
C ASN A 61 -12.86 -21.04 7.80
N GLY A 62 -11.99 -20.05 7.57
CA GLY A 62 -12.17 -18.65 7.95
C GLY A 62 -11.95 -18.34 9.43
N SER A 63 -11.38 -19.26 10.21
CA SER A 63 -10.98 -19.01 11.59
C SER A 63 -9.63 -18.32 11.69
N VAL A 64 -9.28 -17.82 12.88
CA VAL A 64 -8.06 -17.03 13.10
C VAL A 64 -7.31 -17.50 14.35
N ILE A 65 -5.99 -17.66 14.24
CA ILE A 65 -5.10 -17.82 15.39
C ILE A 65 -4.53 -16.45 15.79
N GLY A 66 -4.65 -16.10 17.06
CA GLY A 66 -4.08 -14.87 17.63
C GLY A 66 -2.82 -15.18 18.45
N LEU A 67 -1.74 -14.42 18.24
CA LEU A 67 -0.52 -14.51 19.05
C LEU A 67 -0.29 -13.17 19.75
N ASP A 68 -0.46 -13.14 21.07
CA ASP A 68 -0.30 -11.96 21.91
C ASP A 68 1.07 -11.94 22.59
N THR A 69 1.90 -11.01 22.16
CA THR A 69 3.28 -10.86 22.63
C THR A 69 3.42 -9.92 23.81
N SER A 70 2.33 -9.40 24.39
CA SER A 70 2.35 -8.33 25.41
C SER A 70 3.35 -8.58 26.55
N ASN A 71 3.48 -9.83 26.99
CA ASN A 71 4.34 -10.22 28.10
C ASN A 71 5.60 -11.00 27.68
N ALA A 72 5.90 -11.05 26.38
CA ALA A 72 7.05 -11.78 25.85
C ALA A 72 8.36 -11.30 26.49
N ALA A 73 9.11 -12.24 27.08
CA ALA A 73 10.43 -11.96 27.63
C ALA A 73 11.35 -11.40 26.55
N GLY A 74 12.13 -10.36 26.87
CA GLY A 74 12.99 -9.70 25.88
C GLY A 74 12.23 -8.89 24.80
N ARG A 75 10.93 -8.64 24.99
CA ARG A 75 10.07 -7.87 24.07
C ARG A 75 9.95 -8.49 22.67
N SER A 76 10.18 -9.79 22.56
CA SER A 76 10.09 -10.53 21.30
C SER A 76 9.68 -11.97 21.55
N PHE A 77 8.86 -12.52 20.65
CA PHE A 77 8.55 -13.94 20.59
C PHE A 77 8.82 -14.48 19.19
N THR A 78 9.69 -15.48 19.07
CA THR A 78 10.04 -16.11 17.79
C THR A 78 9.29 -17.42 17.62
N TYR A 79 8.62 -17.57 16.48
CA TYR A 79 7.94 -18.79 16.06
C TYR A 79 8.52 -19.28 14.72
N SER A 80 9.22 -20.41 14.78
CA SER A 80 9.97 -20.98 13.65
C SER A 80 9.22 -22.06 12.88
N THR A 81 8.14 -22.59 13.44
CA THR A 81 7.28 -23.56 12.75
C THR A 81 6.39 -22.84 11.74
N ALA A 82 6.19 -23.41 10.56
CA ALA A 82 5.29 -22.83 9.58
C ALA A 82 3.83 -22.88 10.08
N ILE A 83 3.14 -21.75 9.99
CA ILE A 83 1.67 -21.67 10.06
C ILE A 83 1.14 -22.03 8.67
N ALA A 84 0.22 -22.98 8.59
CA ALA A 84 -0.40 -23.44 7.35
C ALA A 84 -1.92 -23.55 7.48
N ASP A 85 -2.63 -23.54 6.36
CA ASP A 85 -4.05 -23.89 6.33
C ASP A 85 -4.26 -25.33 6.83
N THR A 86 -5.31 -25.53 7.63
CA THR A 86 -5.58 -26.83 8.26
C THR A 86 -6.48 -27.70 7.38
N ASN A 87 -6.76 -28.93 7.83
CA ASN A 87 -7.61 -29.88 7.10
C ASN A 87 -7.14 -30.11 5.64
N GLY A 88 -5.82 -30.29 5.46
CA GLY A 88 -5.21 -30.48 4.14
C GLY A 88 -5.32 -29.27 3.21
N GLY A 89 -5.43 -28.06 3.76
CA GLY A 89 -5.57 -26.81 3.00
C GLY A 89 -7.02 -26.39 2.74
N ALA A 90 -8.02 -27.20 3.11
CA ALA A 90 -9.43 -26.86 2.91
C ALA A 90 -9.94 -25.79 3.90
N ASN A 91 -9.26 -25.62 5.04
CA ASN A 91 -9.61 -24.61 6.03
C ASN A 91 -8.62 -23.45 5.93
N VAL A 92 -9.06 -22.35 5.32
CA VAL A 92 -8.29 -21.10 5.28
C VAL A 92 -8.17 -20.53 6.69
N VAL A 93 -6.95 -20.36 7.18
CA VAL A 93 -6.68 -19.84 8.54
C VAL A 93 -6.03 -18.45 8.46
N GLY A 94 -6.57 -17.50 9.20
CA GLY A 94 -5.96 -16.17 9.38
C GLY A 94 -5.05 -16.12 10.60
N VAL A 95 -4.18 -15.11 10.64
CA VAL A 95 -3.26 -14.84 11.76
C VAL A 95 -3.51 -13.44 12.30
N THR A 96 -3.62 -13.29 13.61
CA THR A 96 -3.66 -11.97 14.26
C THR A 96 -2.47 -11.80 15.21
N LYS A 97 -1.65 -10.78 14.96
CA LYS A 97 -0.62 -10.32 15.88
C LYS A 97 -1.21 -9.33 16.89
N LEU A 98 -1.12 -9.67 18.17
CA LEU A 98 -1.56 -8.89 19.32
C LEU A 98 -0.36 -8.48 20.20
N GLY A 99 -0.59 -7.54 21.10
CA GLY A 99 0.39 -7.05 22.06
C GLY A 99 1.46 -6.12 21.49
N ALA A 100 2.06 -5.31 22.35
CA ALA A 100 2.96 -4.21 21.94
C ALA A 100 4.37 -4.64 21.50
N ASN A 101 4.74 -5.90 21.72
CA ASN A 101 6.08 -6.43 21.45
C ASN A 101 6.21 -7.00 20.03
N THR A 102 7.36 -7.58 19.70
CA THR A 102 7.63 -8.17 18.39
C THR A 102 7.21 -9.64 18.33
N LEU A 103 6.51 -10.05 17.27
CA LEU A 103 6.37 -11.45 16.87
C LEU A 103 7.27 -11.70 15.67
N VAL A 104 8.19 -12.65 15.75
CA VAL A 104 9.08 -13.02 14.65
C VAL A 104 8.62 -14.36 14.07
N LEU A 105 8.18 -14.37 12.81
CA LEU A 105 7.82 -15.59 12.08
C LEU A 105 8.95 -15.97 11.13
N THR A 106 9.71 -17.02 11.47
CA THR A 106 10.86 -17.47 10.65
C THR A 106 10.56 -18.71 9.81
N GLY A 107 9.43 -19.38 10.07
CA GLY A 107 8.92 -20.47 9.24
C GLY A 107 8.47 -19.99 7.85
N ALA A 108 8.45 -20.90 6.88
CA ALA A 108 7.84 -20.68 5.58
C ALA A 108 6.32 -20.85 5.70
N ASN A 109 5.61 -19.79 6.08
CA ASN A 109 4.17 -19.86 6.34
C ASN A 109 3.38 -19.92 5.03
N SER A 110 2.38 -20.80 4.97
CA SER A 110 1.56 -21.08 3.79
C SER A 110 0.05 -20.95 4.04
N TYR A 111 -0.35 -20.35 5.17
CA TYR A 111 -1.75 -20.03 5.44
C TYR A 111 -2.25 -18.96 4.46
N SER A 112 -3.44 -19.15 3.91
CA SER A 112 -4.01 -18.24 2.91
C SER A 112 -5.03 -17.25 3.49
N GLY A 113 -5.30 -17.32 4.80
CA GLY A 113 -6.16 -16.34 5.48
C GLY A 113 -5.46 -15.00 5.71
N PRO A 114 -6.21 -13.96 6.09
CA PRO A 114 -5.65 -12.63 6.33
C PRO A 114 -4.72 -12.61 7.56
N THR A 115 -3.70 -11.75 7.49
CA THR A 115 -2.82 -11.40 8.61
C THR A 115 -3.20 -10.02 9.15
N LYS A 116 -3.66 -9.93 10.40
CA LYS A 116 -3.96 -8.66 11.08
C LYS A 116 -2.90 -8.33 12.12
N VAL A 117 -2.25 -7.17 12.02
CA VAL A 117 -1.37 -6.64 13.07
C VAL A 117 -2.10 -5.56 13.87
N THR A 118 -2.64 -5.93 15.02
CA THR A 118 -3.40 -5.00 15.88
C THR A 118 -2.48 -4.09 16.67
N ALA A 119 -1.32 -4.60 17.12
CA ALA A 119 -0.34 -3.83 17.89
C ALA A 119 1.08 -4.42 17.77
N GLY A 120 2.08 -3.59 18.08
CA GLY A 120 3.49 -3.96 18.08
C GLY A 120 4.01 -4.21 16.66
N THR A 121 4.97 -5.14 16.56
CA THR A 121 5.64 -5.47 15.29
C THR A 121 5.44 -6.93 14.94
N LEU A 122 5.01 -7.21 13.70
CA LEU A 122 5.18 -8.50 13.06
C LEU A 122 6.47 -8.46 12.24
N GLN A 123 7.42 -9.33 12.56
CA GLN A 123 8.64 -9.52 11.80
C GLN A 123 8.54 -10.82 10.99
N VAL A 124 8.75 -10.74 9.68
CA VAL A 124 8.85 -11.88 8.78
C VAL A 124 10.33 -12.16 8.53
N GLY A 125 10.74 -13.35 8.93
CA GLY A 125 12.11 -13.84 8.92
C GLY A 125 13.02 -13.25 10.00
N ASP A 126 14.22 -13.80 10.12
CA ASP A 126 15.28 -13.38 11.05
C ASP A 126 16.59 -12.99 10.34
N GLY A 127 16.54 -12.86 9.02
CA GLY A 127 17.71 -12.69 8.16
C GLY A 127 18.21 -13.98 7.50
N THR A 128 17.66 -15.15 7.85
CA THR A 128 18.01 -16.43 7.21
C THR A 128 16.86 -17.06 6.43
N SER A 129 15.67 -17.13 7.02
CA SER A 129 14.46 -17.69 6.39
C SER A 129 13.19 -17.03 6.92
N GLY A 130 12.15 -16.96 6.08
CA GLY A 130 10.81 -16.51 6.48
C GLY A 130 9.99 -16.09 5.27
N ALA A 131 8.75 -16.55 5.20
CA ALA A 131 7.82 -16.15 4.15
C ALA A 131 6.39 -16.07 4.69
N LEU A 132 5.62 -15.13 4.14
CA LEU A 132 4.17 -15.09 4.24
C LEU A 132 3.62 -15.27 2.82
N ASN A 133 2.91 -16.35 2.58
CA ASN A 133 2.42 -16.72 1.26
C ASN A 133 0.88 -16.73 1.25
N GLY A 134 0.26 -15.99 0.33
CA GLY A 134 -1.19 -16.08 0.07
C GLY A 134 -2.06 -15.20 0.96
N THR A 135 -1.46 -14.24 1.69
CA THR A 135 -2.15 -13.51 2.76
C THR A 135 -2.32 -12.02 2.45
N THR A 136 -3.46 -11.46 2.89
CA THR A 136 -3.66 -10.01 2.99
C THR A 136 -3.12 -9.52 4.32
N LEU A 137 -2.18 -8.57 4.32
CA LEU A 137 -1.66 -7.93 5.52
C LEU A 137 -2.41 -6.63 5.80
N ASN A 138 -3.05 -6.53 6.96
CA ASN A 138 -3.78 -5.34 7.39
C ASN A 138 -3.50 -5.01 8.88
N GLY A 139 -3.91 -3.81 9.28
CA GLY A 139 -3.83 -3.36 10.68
C GLY A 139 -2.99 -2.10 10.86
N ALA A 140 -2.88 -1.66 12.11
CA ALA A 140 -2.16 -0.43 12.47
C ALA A 140 -0.75 -0.71 13.04
N GLY A 141 -0.40 -1.99 13.26
CA GLY A 141 0.94 -2.37 13.72
C GLY A 141 1.96 -2.48 12.59
N THR A 142 3.24 -2.45 12.96
CA THR A 142 4.38 -2.52 12.05
C THR A 142 4.55 -3.92 11.45
N VAL A 143 4.84 -4.02 10.16
CA VAL A 143 5.27 -5.28 9.51
C VAL A 143 6.71 -5.09 9.02
N THR A 144 7.66 -5.81 9.59
CA THR A 144 9.07 -5.77 9.19
C THR A 144 9.44 -7.03 8.45
N VAL A 145 10.14 -6.92 7.32
CA VAL A 145 10.72 -8.05 6.59
C VAL A 145 12.24 -7.91 6.65
N VAL A 146 12.95 -8.92 7.19
CA VAL A 146 14.38 -8.77 7.61
C VAL A 146 15.38 -9.47 6.67
N GLN A 147 15.08 -9.65 5.37
CA GLN A 147 16.03 -10.27 4.43
C GLN A 147 16.02 -9.60 3.04
N ALA A 148 17.17 -9.63 2.37
CA ALA A 148 17.22 -9.67 0.90
C ALA A 148 16.73 -11.05 0.42
N GLY A 149 15.47 -11.14 -0.03
CA GLY A 149 14.86 -12.40 -0.51
C GLY A 149 13.76 -12.99 0.38
N SER A 150 13.42 -12.35 1.50
CA SER A 150 12.17 -12.64 2.22
C SER A 150 11.04 -11.92 1.52
N THR A 151 9.98 -12.65 1.23
CA THR A 151 8.96 -12.24 0.28
C THR A 151 7.60 -12.36 0.92
N ILE A 152 6.78 -11.34 0.74
CA ILE A 152 5.34 -11.49 0.88
C ILE A 152 4.86 -11.92 -0.52
N LEU A 153 4.39 -13.16 -0.65
CA LEU A 153 4.12 -13.82 -1.94
C LEU A 153 2.64 -14.15 -2.12
N ASN A 154 2.26 -14.45 -3.37
CA ASN A 154 0.97 -14.96 -3.80
C ASN A 154 -0.22 -14.01 -3.52
N SER A 155 -0.33 -12.94 -4.31
CA SER A 155 -1.40 -11.93 -4.20
C SER A 155 -1.48 -11.19 -2.86
N PRO A 156 -0.35 -10.78 -2.24
CA PRO A 156 -0.44 -10.02 -1.01
C PRO A 156 -0.99 -8.62 -1.27
N VAL A 157 -1.90 -8.20 -0.40
CA VAL A 157 -2.27 -6.80 -0.27
C VAL A 157 -1.64 -6.30 1.02
N LEU A 158 -0.72 -5.35 0.92
CA LEU A 158 -0.29 -4.57 2.08
C LEU A 158 -1.19 -3.35 2.19
N ALA A 159 -2.08 -3.37 3.18
CA ALA A 159 -3.11 -2.37 3.41
C ALA A 159 -2.85 -1.52 4.66
N GLY A 160 -3.13 -0.21 4.59
CA GLY A 160 -3.30 0.62 5.78
C GLY A 160 -4.54 0.17 6.57
N GLY A 161 -4.42 0.10 7.90
CA GLY A 161 -5.41 -0.42 8.85
C GLY A 161 -6.91 -0.25 8.53
N SER A 162 -7.68 -1.29 8.90
CA SER A 162 -9.12 -1.44 8.66
C SER A 162 -10.05 -0.59 9.53
N ASP A 163 -9.53 0.17 10.49
CA ASP A 163 -10.32 0.70 11.62
C ASP A 163 -10.54 2.23 11.53
N GLY A 164 -10.55 2.80 10.32
CA GLY A 164 -10.85 4.23 10.08
C GLY A 164 -9.82 5.21 10.64
N THR A 165 -8.66 4.71 11.06
CA THR A 165 -7.52 5.50 11.53
C THR A 165 -6.43 5.41 10.45
N SER A 166 -5.67 6.49 10.22
CA SER A 166 -4.50 6.46 9.31
C SER A 166 -3.66 5.22 9.58
N GLY A 167 -3.69 4.28 8.65
CA GLY A 167 -3.12 2.96 8.80
C GLY A 167 -1.62 2.98 8.60
N VAL A 168 -0.84 3.19 9.65
CA VAL A 168 0.63 3.21 9.55
C VAL A 168 1.16 1.79 9.28
N GLY A 169 1.19 1.37 8.01
CA GLY A 169 1.90 0.16 7.59
C GLY A 169 3.41 0.41 7.57
N VAL A 170 4.02 0.50 8.75
CA VAL A 170 5.47 0.68 8.87
C VAL A 170 6.17 -0.58 8.36
N ILE A 171 6.80 -0.46 7.20
CA ILE A 171 7.87 -1.36 6.76
C ILE A 171 9.20 -0.81 7.29
N ALA A 172 9.87 -1.56 8.16
CA ALA A 172 11.14 -1.16 8.77
C ALA A 172 12.40 -1.84 8.15
N GLY A 173 12.24 -2.64 7.08
CA GLY A 173 13.34 -3.33 6.38
C GLY A 173 13.12 -3.41 4.86
N SER A 174 14.09 -3.92 4.10
CA SER A 174 13.91 -4.11 2.66
C SER A 174 12.76 -5.09 2.42
N THR A 175 11.71 -4.67 1.73
CA THR A 175 10.53 -5.50 1.49
C THR A 175 10.28 -5.63 -0.01
N ILE A 176 10.03 -6.84 -0.45
CA ILE A 176 9.55 -7.13 -1.80
C ILE A 176 8.07 -7.46 -1.70
N ILE A 177 7.25 -6.72 -2.47
CA ILE A 177 5.83 -7.03 -2.67
C ILE A 177 5.68 -7.70 -4.03
N GLY A 178 5.16 -8.93 -4.02
CA GLY A 178 5.11 -9.83 -5.17
C GLY A 178 6.36 -10.70 -5.31
N ASP A 179 6.48 -11.37 -6.44
CA ASP A 179 7.57 -12.31 -6.73
C ASP A 179 8.48 -11.78 -7.85
N VAL A 180 9.74 -11.51 -7.52
CA VAL A 180 10.74 -11.01 -8.49
C VAL A 180 11.14 -12.11 -9.50
N ALA A 181 10.92 -13.38 -9.17
CA ALA A 181 11.27 -14.52 -10.01
C ALA A 181 10.08 -15.09 -10.80
N SER A 182 8.84 -14.68 -10.49
CA SER A 182 7.63 -15.20 -11.15
C SER A 182 6.52 -14.17 -11.26
N THR A 183 6.02 -13.97 -12.47
CA THR A 183 4.95 -13.00 -12.76
C THR A 183 3.56 -13.52 -12.39
N ALA A 184 3.44 -14.81 -12.07
CA ALA A 184 2.20 -15.44 -11.64
C ALA A 184 1.76 -15.05 -10.21
N ASN A 185 2.68 -14.48 -9.42
CA ASN A 185 2.48 -14.14 -8.01
C ASN A 185 2.57 -12.62 -7.78
N ALA A 186 1.87 -11.85 -8.62
CA ALA A 186 1.82 -10.40 -8.51
C ALA A 186 1.29 -9.93 -7.14
N GLY A 187 1.94 -8.94 -6.54
CA GLY A 187 1.49 -8.30 -5.31
C GLY A 187 0.81 -6.96 -5.55
N VAL A 188 0.04 -6.50 -4.56
CA VAL A 188 -0.56 -5.17 -4.55
C VAL A 188 -0.11 -4.40 -3.31
N ILE A 189 0.36 -3.18 -3.51
CA ILE A 189 0.49 -2.18 -2.43
C ILE A 189 -0.69 -1.24 -2.56
N ALA A 190 -1.48 -1.09 -1.49
CA ALA A 190 -2.56 -0.11 -1.47
C ALA A 190 -2.64 0.50 -0.08
N PRO A 191 -2.67 1.83 0.08
CA PRO A 191 -2.87 2.41 1.40
C PRO A 191 -4.22 2.03 2.04
N GLY A 192 -5.23 1.65 1.25
CA GLY A 192 -6.54 1.17 1.70
C GLY A 192 -6.61 -0.27 2.23
N ALA A 193 -7.56 -0.55 3.16
CA ALA A 193 -7.92 -1.91 3.60
C ALA A 193 -9.20 -2.43 2.94
N GLY A 194 -9.19 -3.72 2.58
CA GLY A 194 -10.35 -4.39 1.99
C GLY A 194 -10.51 -4.02 0.51
N ASN A 195 -11.54 -3.25 0.16
CA ASN A 195 -11.73 -2.78 -1.22
C ASN A 195 -10.89 -1.52 -1.44
N THR A 196 -9.71 -1.70 -2.05
CA THR A 196 -8.72 -0.65 -2.32
C THR A 196 -9.26 0.53 -3.13
N GLY A 197 -10.40 0.37 -3.82
CA GLY A 197 -11.07 1.46 -4.55
C GLY A 197 -12.05 2.30 -3.73
N LEU A 198 -12.29 2.00 -2.45
CA LEU A 198 -13.30 2.68 -1.62
C LEU A 198 -12.74 3.30 -0.34
N SER A 199 -11.43 3.23 -0.11
CA SER A 199 -10.79 3.74 1.11
C SER A 199 -9.59 4.59 0.76
N ASN A 200 -9.53 5.79 1.33
CA ASN A 200 -8.39 6.70 1.20
C ASN A 200 -7.62 6.71 2.52
N LEU A 201 -6.41 6.18 2.53
CA LEU A 201 -5.59 6.05 3.73
C LEU A 201 -4.12 6.42 3.44
N THR A 202 -3.34 6.56 4.50
CA THR A 202 -1.91 6.78 4.39
C THR A 202 -1.17 5.51 4.75
N LEU A 203 -0.26 5.07 3.89
CA LEU A 203 0.71 4.03 4.14
C LEU A 203 2.09 4.65 4.35
N SER A 204 2.62 4.57 5.57
CA SER A 204 3.92 5.17 5.91
C SER A 204 5.01 4.12 6.06
N PHE A 205 6.10 4.27 5.33
CA PHE A 205 7.29 3.45 5.44
C PHE A 205 8.42 4.21 6.14
N THR A 206 9.18 3.49 6.97
CA THR A 206 10.39 4.01 7.62
C THR A 206 11.53 3.06 7.29
N ALA A 207 12.09 3.20 6.09
CA ALA A 207 13.20 2.35 5.69
C ALA A 207 14.51 2.92 6.23
N ALA A 208 15.06 2.29 7.28
CA ALA A 208 16.40 2.58 7.74
C ALA A 208 17.43 2.06 6.72
N GLY A 209 17.71 2.83 5.66
CA GLY A 209 18.76 2.53 4.68
C GLY A 209 18.47 1.37 3.71
N THR A 210 17.22 0.94 3.56
CA THR A 210 16.81 -0.17 2.68
C THR A 210 15.78 0.24 1.61
N ALA A 211 15.66 -0.54 0.54
CA ALA A 211 14.70 -0.31 -0.55
C ALA A 211 13.36 -1.05 -0.32
N LEU A 212 12.24 -0.41 -0.60
CA LEU A 212 10.95 -1.07 -0.86
C LEU A 212 10.90 -1.40 -2.35
N THR A 213 10.72 -2.66 -2.72
CA THR A 213 10.62 -3.09 -4.11
C THR A 213 9.22 -3.62 -4.39
N VAL A 214 8.53 -3.03 -5.36
CA VAL A 214 7.35 -3.63 -6.00
C VAL A 214 7.86 -4.48 -7.15
N ALA A 215 7.66 -5.81 -7.12
CA ALA A 215 8.20 -6.70 -8.14
C ALA A 215 7.58 -6.45 -9.52
N SER A 216 8.26 -6.85 -10.60
CA SER A 216 7.68 -6.78 -11.96
C SER A 216 6.38 -7.57 -12.03
N GLY A 217 5.36 -7.01 -12.69
CA GLY A 217 4.00 -7.57 -12.72
C GLY A 217 3.17 -7.32 -11.47
N SER A 218 3.73 -6.73 -10.41
CA SER A 218 2.99 -6.24 -9.23
C SER A 218 2.55 -4.80 -9.43
N GLN A 219 1.61 -4.33 -8.61
CA GLN A 219 0.99 -3.01 -8.78
C GLN A 219 0.88 -2.23 -7.47
N MET A 220 1.11 -0.92 -7.53
CA MET A 220 0.66 0.01 -6.51
C MET A 220 -0.69 0.58 -6.89
N GLN A 221 -1.68 0.52 -6.01
CA GLN A 221 -3.02 1.04 -6.20
C GLN A 221 -3.25 2.23 -5.27
N LEU A 222 -3.68 3.35 -5.85
CA LEU A 222 -3.88 4.61 -5.13
C LEU A 222 -5.27 5.16 -5.44
N SER A 223 -6.14 5.15 -4.45
CA SER A 223 -7.49 5.70 -4.52
C SER A 223 -7.51 7.23 -4.42
N ILE A 224 -8.34 7.91 -5.21
CA ILE A 224 -8.50 9.37 -5.19
C ILE A 224 -9.96 9.79 -5.02
N THR A 225 -10.22 10.75 -4.12
CA THR A 225 -11.55 11.36 -3.94
C THR A 225 -11.48 12.89 -3.92
N THR A 226 -10.64 13.44 -3.05
CA THR A 226 -10.44 14.89 -2.87
C THR A 226 -8.97 15.20 -3.14
N PRO A 227 -8.64 16.23 -3.95
CA PRO A 227 -7.26 16.59 -4.23
C PRO A 227 -6.51 17.08 -2.97
N THR A 228 -5.17 17.02 -3.02
CA THR A 228 -4.31 17.69 -2.03
C THR A 228 -4.57 19.20 -2.05
N THR A 229 -4.65 19.78 -3.25
CA THR A 229 -5.04 21.18 -3.45
C THR A 229 -6.10 21.25 -4.53
N LEU A 230 -7.27 21.77 -4.17
CA LEU A 230 -8.36 22.03 -5.11
C LEU A 230 -8.07 23.30 -5.88
N ALA A 231 -8.07 23.25 -7.22
CA ALA A 231 -7.91 24.40 -8.11
C ALA A 231 -6.79 25.39 -7.68
N ASP A 232 -5.54 24.92 -7.66
CA ASP A 232 -4.39 25.72 -7.24
C ASP A 232 -4.26 27.04 -8.03
N SER A 233 -4.29 28.16 -7.30
CA SER A 233 -4.28 29.51 -7.90
C SER A 233 -3.01 29.83 -8.70
N GLY A 234 -1.87 29.25 -8.32
CA GLY A 234 -0.60 29.45 -9.03
C GLY A 234 -0.59 28.72 -10.37
N ILE A 235 -1.09 27.48 -10.40
CA ILE A 235 -1.27 26.71 -11.62
C ILE A 235 -2.25 27.41 -12.56
N LEU A 236 -3.40 27.85 -12.04
CA LEU A 236 -4.38 28.59 -12.83
C LEU A 236 -3.78 29.86 -13.44
N SER A 237 -3.04 30.64 -12.64
CA SER A 237 -2.34 31.83 -13.12
C SER A 237 -1.30 31.52 -14.20
N ALA A 238 -0.55 30.42 -14.06
CA ALA A 238 0.44 29.99 -15.04
C ALA A 238 -0.20 29.49 -16.35
N LEU A 239 -1.36 28.83 -16.27
CA LEU A 239 -2.14 28.42 -17.44
C LEU A 239 -2.71 29.63 -18.18
N ASP A 240 -3.28 30.60 -17.45
CA ASP A 240 -3.82 31.84 -18.00
C ASP A 240 -2.73 32.71 -18.65
N ALA A 241 -1.54 32.74 -18.03
CA ALA A 241 -0.37 33.43 -18.57
C ALA A 241 0.32 32.64 -19.71
N GLY A 242 -0.07 31.39 -19.96
CA GLY A 242 0.57 30.52 -20.95
C GLY A 242 2.01 30.12 -20.60
N THR A 243 2.39 30.22 -19.32
CA THR A 243 3.73 29.87 -18.82
C THR A 243 3.81 28.45 -18.28
N TYR A 244 2.67 27.77 -18.10
CA TYR A 244 2.63 26.37 -17.71
C TYR A 244 3.04 25.48 -18.89
N THR A 245 4.19 24.80 -18.78
CA THR A 245 4.66 23.84 -19.79
C THR A 245 4.28 22.42 -19.41
N ASP A 246 4.60 22.04 -18.17
CA ASP A 246 4.35 20.74 -17.56
C ASP A 246 4.52 20.85 -16.03
N ALA A 247 3.97 19.89 -15.29
CA ALA A 247 3.98 19.83 -13.84
C ALA A 247 5.41 19.80 -13.28
N PHE A 248 6.32 19.05 -13.91
CA PHE A 248 7.70 18.93 -13.45
C PHE A 248 8.42 20.29 -13.46
N THR A 249 8.32 21.00 -14.58
CA THR A 249 8.90 22.34 -14.77
C THR A 249 8.24 23.35 -13.83
N TYR A 250 6.91 23.27 -13.67
CA TYR A 250 6.18 24.13 -12.74
C TYR A 250 6.67 23.96 -11.29
N ILE A 251 6.76 22.72 -10.80
CA ILE A 251 7.22 22.41 -9.44
C ILE A 251 8.67 22.87 -9.26
N THR A 252 9.54 22.58 -10.23
CA THR A 252 10.96 22.97 -10.19
C THR A 252 11.13 24.48 -10.05
N ASN A 253 10.31 25.27 -10.76
CA ASN A 253 10.43 26.73 -10.76
C ASN A 253 9.76 27.41 -9.56
N ASN A 254 8.73 26.81 -8.97
CA ASN A 254 7.86 27.47 -7.99
C ASN A 254 7.92 26.87 -6.58
N ALA A 255 8.44 25.65 -6.42
CA ALA A 255 8.52 24.93 -5.15
C ALA A 255 7.23 25.02 -4.29
N PRO A 256 6.07 24.62 -4.83
CA PRO A 256 4.80 24.79 -4.15
C PRO A 256 4.70 23.92 -2.88
N SER A 257 4.09 24.45 -1.82
CA SER A 257 4.01 23.81 -0.50
C SER A 257 3.27 22.48 -0.47
N TRP A 258 2.40 22.22 -1.45
CA TRP A 258 1.67 20.95 -1.53
C TRP A 258 2.55 19.76 -1.94
N THR A 259 3.83 19.98 -2.28
CA THR A 259 4.81 18.91 -2.55
C THR A 259 5.27 18.17 -1.29
N THR A 260 5.11 18.75 -0.09
CA THR A 260 5.64 18.18 1.17
C THR A 260 4.59 18.08 2.29
N GLY A 261 3.31 18.38 2.03
CA GLY A 261 2.24 18.46 3.04
C GLY A 261 1.02 17.58 2.74
N ALA A 262 1.23 16.44 2.11
CA ALA A 262 0.15 15.59 1.59
C ALA A 262 -0.18 14.37 2.47
N PRO A 263 -1.41 13.83 2.40
CA PRO A 263 -2.59 14.52 1.87
C PRO A 263 -2.91 15.75 2.74
N ALA A 264 -3.59 16.75 2.19
CA ALA A 264 -3.94 17.95 2.95
C ALA A 264 -4.84 17.65 4.17
N SER A 265 -5.57 16.54 4.14
CA SER A 265 -6.28 15.97 5.28
C SER A 265 -6.35 14.46 5.13
N ALA A 266 -6.33 13.74 6.25
CA ALA A 266 -6.50 12.29 6.26
C ALA A 266 -7.84 11.92 5.59
N GLY A 267 -7.81 10.96 4.66
CA GLY A 267 -8.99 10.53 3.91
C GLY A 267 -9.26 11.27 2.59
N ASN A 268 -8.49 12.30 2.24
CA ASN A 268 -8.68 13.00 0.95
C ASN A 268 -8.39 12.09 -0.25
N HIS A 269 -7.25 11.44 -0.22
CA HIS A 269 -6.80 10.45 -1.21
C HIS A 269 -5.82 9.51 -0.52
N ASP A 270 -5.53 8.39 -1.17
CA ASP A 270 -4.45 7.51 -0.76
C ASP A 270 -3.11 8.24 -0.81
N PHE A 271 -2.25 7.93 0.15
CA PHE A 271 -0.93 8.53 0.24
C PHE A 271 0.09 7.49 0.69
N VAL A 272 1.22 7.45 0.01
CA VAL A 272 2.38 6.67 0.46
C VAL A 272 3.43 7.64 0.97
N SER A 273 3.73 7.57 2.27
CA SER A 273 4.79 8.36 2.88
C SER A 273 6.06 7.53 3.01
N LEU A 274 7.17 8.00 2.44
CA LEU A 274 8.49 7.38 2.58
C LEU A 274 9.38 8.33 3.38
N SER A 275 9.51 8.06 4.68
CA SER A 275 10.31 8.92 5.58
C SER A 275 11.82 8.77 5.39
N ASN A 276 12.29 7.65 4.82
CA ASN A 276 13.68 7.36 4.45
C ASN A 276 13.72 6.13 3.50
N GLY A 277 14.80 5.95 2.73
CA GLY A 277 15.03 4.82 1.80
C GLY A 277 14.67 5.07 0.34
N THR A 278 14.66 4.01 -0.48
CA THR A 278 14.32 4.06 -1.91
C THR A 278 13.08 3.21 -2.21
N LEU A 279 12.09 3.74 -2.92
CA LEU A 279 11.06 2.93 -3.57
C LEU A 279 11.56 2.53 -4.95
N SER A 280 11.58 1.23 -5.23
CA SER A 280 11.89 0.66 -6.55
C SER A 280 10.62 0.02 -7.10
N LEU A 281 10.15 0.53 -8.23
CA LEU A 281 9.00 -0.04 -8.93
C LEU A 281 9.51 -0.96 -10.05
N GLY A 282 8.94 -2.14 -10.13
CA GLY A 282 9.21 -3.12 -11.17
C GLY A 282 8.65 -2.66 -12.52
N THR A 283 8.84 -3.49 -13.54
CA THR A 283 8.33 -3.21 -14.89
C THR A 283 6.89 -3.67 -15.03
N ARG A 284 6.10 -2.90 -15.78
CA ARG A 284 4.81 -3.35 -16.27
C ARG A 284 4.95 -4.65 -17.06
N LEU A 285 4.08 -5.61 -16.78
CA LEU A 285 3.85 -6.80 -17.59
C LEU A 285 2.35 -6.85 -17.89
N ASP A 286 1.96 -7.21 -19.11
CA ASP A 286 0.56 -7.30 -19.50
C ASP A 286 -0.15 -8.44 -18.74
N GLY A 287 -1.32 -8.19 -18.14
CA GLY A 287 -2.01 -9.23 -17.37
C GLY A 287 -3.06 -8.79 -16.34
N THR A 288 -3.47 -9.76 -15.52
CA THR A 288 -4.67 -9.85 -14.66
C THR A 288 -4.95 -8.67 -13.71
N LEU A 289 -3.97 -7.82 -13.37
CA LEU A 289 -4.13 -6.70 -12.42
C LEU A 289 -4.16 -5.31 -13.05
N GLY A 290 -4.21 -5.19 -14.38
CA GLY A 290 -4.27 -3.90 -15.06
C GLY A 290 -2.92 -3.41 -15.56
N ASN A 291 -2.96 -2.54 -16.55
CA ASN A 291 -1.86 -2.30 -17.47
C ASN A 291 -0.88 -1.21 -16.98
N GLY A 292 -0.49 -1.22 -15.70
CA GLY A 292 0.50 -0.27 -15.14
C GLY A 292 1.09 -0.76 -13.82
N THR A 293 2.33 -0.36 -13.53
CA THR A 293 2.98 -0.60 -12.22
C THR A 293 2.33 0.25 -11.12
N VAL A 294 1.75 1.40 -11.48
CA VAL A 294 0.92 2.23 -10.61
C VAL A 294 -0.46 2.38 -11.24
N SER A 295 -1.51 2.14 -10.47
CA SER A 295 -2.91 2.34 -10.87
C SER A 295 -3.55 3.38 -9.96
N ILE A 296 -4.12 4.41 -10.58
CA ILE A 296 -4.94 5.40 -9.90
C ILE A 296 -6.39 4.97 -10.01
N ILE A 297 -7.07 4.85 -8.87
CA ILE A 297 -8.43 4.37 -8.78
C ILE A 297 -9.35 5.52 -8.41
N ASP A 298 -10.36 5.78 -9.24
CA ASP A 298 -11.38 6.77 -8.92
C ASP A 298 -12.27 6.27 -7.77
N ASN A 299 -12.32 7.06 -6.70
CA ASN A 299 -13.22 6.89 -5.57
C ASN A 299 -14.13 8.13 -5.46
N GLY A 300 -14.78 8.46 -6.57
CA GLY A 300 -15.77 9.54 -6.68
C GLY A 300 -15.22 10.91 -7.09
N TYR A 301 -13.90 11.02 -7.31
CA TYR A 301 -13.25 12.27 -7.74
C TYR A 301 -13.74 12.75 -9.12
N LEU A 302 -13.87 11.84 -10.10
CA LEU A 302 -14.08 12.21 -11.51
C LEU A 302 -15.29 13.12 -11.76
N THR A 303 -16.31 13.06 -10.90
CA THR A 303 -17.52 13.88 -11.00
C THR A 303 -17.28 15.37 -10.73
N GLY A 304 -16.23 15.70 -9.98
CA GLY A 304 -15.86 17.06 -9.60
C GLY A 304 -14.51 17.52 -10.17
N ALA A 305 -13.91 16.75 -11.08
CA ALA A 305 -12.60 17.06 -11.63
C ALA A 305 -12.60 18.42 -12.34
N GLN A 306 -11.59 19.24 -12.04
CA GLN A 306 -11.42 20.56 -12.64
C GLN A 306 -9.94 20.91 -12.84
N THR A 307 -9.69 21.90 -13.68
CA THR A 307 -8.33 22.41 -13.91
C THR A 307 -7.71 22.97 -12.63
N GLY A 308 -6.44 22.65 -12.41
CA GLY A 308 -5.66 23.09 -11.25
C GLY A 308 -5.79 22.17 -10.04
N ASP A 309 -6.59 21.10 -10.11
CA ASP A 309 -6.60 20.09 -9.04
C ASP A 309 -5.26 19.35 -8.99
N VAL A 310 -4.71 19.22 -7.78
CA VAL A 310 -3.40 18.61 -7.52
C VAL A 310 -3.55 17.42 -6.58
N PHE A 311 -2.99 16.29 -6.98
CA PHE A 311 -2.80 15.11 -6.13
C PHE A 311 -1.31 14.89 -5.89
N ASN A 312 -0.87 15.04 -4.65
CA ASN A 312 0.43 14.57 -4.19
C ASN A 312 0.23 13.21 -3.51
N LEU A 313 0.54 12.14 -4.21
CA LEU A 313 0.21 10.78 -3.80
C LEU A 313 1.37 10.06 -3.10
N LEU A 314 2.60 10.56 -3.25
CA LEU A 314 3.81 9.91 -2.73
C LEU A 314 4.75 10.96 -2.13
N ASP A 315 5.11 10.83 -0.85
CA ASP A 315 6.15 11.67 -0.21
C ASP A 315 7.53 11.23 -0.71
N TRP A 316 8.06 11.98 -1.67
CA TRP A 316 9.18 11.56 -2.46
C TRP A 316 10.42 12.41 -2.19
N GLN A 317 10.97 12.30 -0.99
CA GLN A 317 12.19 13.02 -0.59
C GLN A 317 13.50 12.30 -1.00
N GLY A 318 13.44 11.27 -1.86
CA GLY A 318 14.57 10.42 -2.27
C GLY A 318 14.62 10.07 -3.77
N VAL A 319 15.53 9.18 -4.18
CA VAL A 319 15.67 8.73 -5.58
C VAL A 319 14.75 7.53 -5.81
N MET A 320 13.88 7.57 -6.83
CA MET A 320 13.25 6.32 -7.28
C MET A 320 14.31 5.40 -7.87
N GLY A 321 14.34 4.18 -7.38
CA GLY A 321 15.06 3.11 -8.05
C GLY A 321 14.23 2.55 -9.21
N GLY A 322 14.90 1.95 -10.19
CA GLY A 322 14.24 1.19 -11.26
C GLY A 322 14.03 1.97 -12.55
N THR A 323 13.14 1.44 -13.40
CA THR A 323 12.95 1.84 -14.80
C THR A 323 11.58 2.48 -15.05
N PHE A 324 10.97 3.08 -14.01
CA PHE A 324 9.62 3.64 -14.09
C PHE A 324 9.55 4.80 -15.09
N VAL A 325 8.59 4.75 -16.02
CA VAL A 325 8.41 5.73 -17.08
C VAL A 325 7.02 6.36 -17.00
N THR A 326 6.98 7.68 -16.80
CA THR A 326 5.80 8.53 -17.03
C THR A 326 6.24 9.80 -17.73
N THR A 327 5.62 10.14 -18.87
CA THR A 327 5.87 11.43 -19.52
C THR A 327 4.62 11.93 -20.23
N GLY A 328 4.26 13.18 -19.96
CA GLY A 328 3.33 13.95 -20.76
C GLY A 328 1.91 14.01 -20.21
N PHE A 329 0.98 14.23 -21.15
CA PHE A 329 -0.42 14.50 -20.88
C PHE A 329 -1.30 13.37 -21.40
N THR A 330 -2.31 12.96 -20.64
CA THR A 330 -3.31 11.98 -21.09
C THR A 330 -4.68 12.28 -20.50
N GLN A 331 -5.76 11.95 -21.20
CA GLN A 331 -7.10 11.98 -20.58
C GLN A 331 -7.27 10.82 -19.58
N GLY A 332 -6.49 9.74 -19.71
CA GLY A 332 -6.58 8.56 -18.87
C GLY A 332 -6.09 7.32 -19.63
N GLY A 333 -6.33 6.15 -19.05
CA GLY A 333 -5.76 4.89 -19.51
C GLY A 333 -4.26 4.79 -19.21
N VAL A 334 -3.60 3.92 -19.96
CA VAL A 334 -2.21 3.53 -19.71
C VAL A 334 -1.24 4.52 -20.37
N LEU A 335 -0.37 5.12 -19.56
CA LEU A 335 0.71 5.99 -20.02
C LEU A 335 2.05 5.53 -19.41
N GLY A 336 2.79 4.71 -20.14
CA GLY A 336 4.02 4.12 -19.62
C GLY A 336 3.69 3.11 -18.51
N ASP A 337 4.13 3.41 -17.28
CA ASP A 337 3.92 2.57 -16.09
C ASP A 337 2.77 3.02 -15.18
N ILE A 338 2.01 4.06 -15.57
CA ILE A 338 0.82 4.53 -14.83
C ILE A 338 -0.46 4.18 -15.59
N ASP A 339 -1.47 3.69 -14.86
CA ASP A 339 -2.85 3.53 -15.31
C ASP A 339 -3.73 4.58 -14.61
N LEU A 340 -4.47 5.36 -15.40
CA LEU A 340 -5.19 6.54 -14.93
C LEU A 340 -6.69 6.43 -15.26
N PRO A 341 -7.58 6.92 -14.39
CA PRO A 341 -8.99 7.00 -14.70
C PRO A 341 -9.23 8.03 -15.82
N LEU A 342 -10.25 7.80 -16.65
CA LEU A 342 -10.58 8.68 -17.77
C LEU A 342 -11.24 9.97 -17.28
N LEU A 343 -10.56 11.09 -17.48
CA LEU A 343 -11.10 12.43 -17.38
C LEU A 343 -11.96 12.77 -18.60
N THR A 344 -13.02 13.54 -18.36
CA THR A 344 -13.94 14.01 -19.40
C THR A 344 -13.84 15.54 -19.53
N SER A 345 -14.69 16.16 -20.35
CA SER A 345 -14.80 17.63 -20.45
C SER A 345 -13.53 18.37 -20.91
N GLY A 346 -12.65 17.69 -21.67
CA GLY A 346 -11.42 18.29 -22.19
C GLY A 346 -10.32 18.45 -21.14
N LEU A 347 -10.42 17.73 -20.03
CA LEU A 347 -9.41 17.67 -18.98
C LEU A 347 -8.40 16.55 -19.24
N PHE A 348 -7.16 16.78 -18.81
CA PHE A 348 -6.02 15.89 -18.97
C PHE A 348 -5.26 15.80 -17.65
N TRP A 349 -4.75 14.62 -17.36
CA TRP A 349 -3.71 14.40 -16.37
C TRP A 349 -2.37 14.88 -16.93
N ASP A 350 -1.67 15.71 -16.19
CA ASP A 350 -0.25 15.95 -16.33
C ASP A 350 0.52 15.02 -15.38
N THR A 351 1.27 14.10 -15.97
CA THR A 351 2.02 13.05 -15.26
C THR A 351 3.51 13.34 -15.16
N SER A 352 3.97 14.46 -15.73
CA SER A 352 5.41 14.77 -15.87
C SER A 352 6.16 14.83 -14.54
N ALA A 353 5.48 15.22 -13.46
CA ALA A 353 6.03 15.28 -12.11
C ALA A 353 5.85 13.99 -11.30
N PHE A 354 5.14 12.98 -11.82
CA PHE A 354 4.83 11.80 -11.02
C PHE A 354 6.10 11.04 -10.65
N ALA A 355 6.99 10.81 -11.62
CA ALA A 355 8.25 10.10 -11.42
C ALA A 355 9.30 10.83 -10.57
N SER A 356 9.08 12.10 -10.20
CA SER A 356 10.06 12.90 -9.44
C SER A 356 9.50 13.44 -8.13
N SER A 357 8.19 13.65 -8.06
CA SER A 357 7.50 14.29 -6.92
C SER A 357 6.27 13.52 -6.46
N GLY A 358 5.88 12.42 -7.12
CA GLY A 358 4.65 11.70 -6.80
C GLY A 358 3.36 12.47 -7.11
N VAL A 359 3.45 13.51 -7.95
CA VAL A 359 2.37 14.47 -8.19
C VAL A 359 1.68 14.24 -9.53
N LEU A 360 0.34 14.32 -9.51
CA LEU A 360 -0.52 14.44 -10.68
C LEU A 360 -1.27 15.79 -10.63
N ILE A 361 -1.41 16.43 -11.78
CA ILE A 361 -2.14 17.71 -11.91
C ILE A 361 -3.18 17.57 -13.00
N VAL A 362 -4.39 18.09 -12.77
CA VAL A 362 -5.42 18.19 -13.82
C VAL A 362 -5.29 19.51 -14.56
N VAL A 363 -5.15 19.43 -15.88
CA VAL A 363 -4.94 20.57 -16.79
C VAL A 363 -5.94 20.52 -17.96
N PRO A 364 -6.17 21.63 -18.68
CA PRO A 364 -6.96 21.59 -19.91
C PRO A 364 -6.15 20.97 -21.07
N GLU A 365 -6.82 20.70 -22.20
CA GLU A 365 -6.19 20.28 -23.46
C GLU A 365 -4.89 21.06 -23.76
N PRO A 366 -3.72 20.40 -23.88
CA PRO A 366 -2.43 21.05 -24.10
C PRO A 366 -2.39 21.97 -25.34
N SER A 367 -3.17 21.62 -26.37
CA SER A 367 -3.29 22.39 -27.62
C SER A 367 -4.07 23.70 -27.48
N ARG A 368 -4.90 23.87 -26.43
CA ARG A 368 -5.59 25.16 -26.17
C ARG A 368 -4.64 26.23 -25.66
N VAL A 369 -3.62 25.86 -24.88
CA VAL A 369 -2.57 26.78 -24.42
C VAL A 369 -1.79 27.34 -25.62
N LEU A 370 -1.48 26.48 -26.60
CA LEU A 370 -0.80 26.88 -27.84
C LEU A 370 -1.68 27.71 -28.77
N LEU A 371 -2.98 27.40 -28.88
CA LEU A 371 -3.91 28.15 -29.74
C LEU A 371 -4.24 29.54 -29.17
N LEU A 372 -4.28 29.70 -27.85
CA LEU A 372 -4.50 31.00 -27.21
C LEU A 372 -3.30 31.94 -27.42
N MET A 373 -2.07 31.40 -27.39
CA MET A 373 -0.83 32.09 -27.77
C MET A 373 -0.88 32.60 -29.22
N LEU A 374 -1.25 31.73 -30.17
CA LEU A 374 -1.37 32.13 -31.59
C LEU A 374 -2.49 33.16 -31.80
N GLY A 375 -3.60 33.06 -31.05
CA GLY A 375 -4.69 34.02 -31.04
C GLY A 375 -4.27 35.41 -30.53
N LEU A 376 -3.48 35.48 -29.45
CA LEU A 376 -2.97 36.74 -28.90
C LEU A 376 -1.87 37.36 -29.78
N LEU A 377 -0.95 36.55 -30.31
CA LEU A 377 0.07 37.00 -31.25
C LEU A 377 -0.53 37.53 -32.56
N SER A 378 -1.57 36.88 -33.06
CA SER A 378 -2.30 37.36 -34.24
C SER A 378 -3.09 38.64 -33.96
N LEU A 379 -3.72 38.79 -32.79
CA LEU A 379 -4.38 40.04 -32.38
C LEU A 379 -3.39 41.19 -32.17
N LEU A 380 -2.22 40.94 -31.57
CA LEU A 380 -1.16 41.92 -31.41
C LEU A 380 -0.52 42.29 -32.76
N GLY A 381 -0.33 41.31 -33.66
CA GLY A 381 0.14 41.53 -35.03
C GLY A 381 -0.85 42.37 -35.86
N LEU A 382 -2.15 42.13 -35.72
CA LEU A 382 -3.21 42.91 -36.38
C LEU A 382 -3.31 44.33 -35.80
N ARG A 383 -3.14 44.52 -34.48
CA ARG A 383 -3.08 45.84 -33.86
C ARG A 383 -1.86 46.65 -34.30
N ARG A 384 -0.71 45.99 -34.51
CA ARG A 384 0.53 46.64 -34.98
C ARG A 384 0.42 47.11 -36.43
N ARG A 385 -0.25 46.34 -37.30
CA ARG A 385 -0.54 46.75 -38.69
C ARG A 385 -1.50 47.94 -38.77
N ARG A 386 -2.46 48.05 -37.85
CA ARG A 386 -3.39 49.20 -37.80
C ARG A 386 -2.71 50.51 -37.40
N ARG A 387 -1.61 50.48 -36.62
CA ARG A 387 -0.84 51.67 -36.23
C ARG A 387 0.20 52.14 -37.26
N GLN A 388 0.50 51.33 -38.27
CA GLN A 388 1.42 51.71 -39.36
C GLN A 388 0.69 52.25 -40.61
N GLY A 389 -0.65 52.30 -40.58
CA GLY A 389 -1.48 52.88 -41.64
C GLY A 389 -1.95 54.31 -41.37
N GLU A 390 -1.50 54.94 -40.28
CA GLU A 390 -1.77 56.35 -39.94
C GLU A 390 -0.44 57.11 -39.79
N LEU A 391 0.27 57.30 -40.90
CA LEU A 391 1.35 58.29 -41.06
C LEU A 391 1.27 58.91 -42.45
#